data_AF-A0A943XUU7-F1
#
_entry.id   AF-A0A943XUU7-F1
#
_cell.length_a   1.000
_cell.length_b   1.000
_cell.length_c   1.000
_cell.angle_alpha   90.00
_cell.angle_beta   90.00
_cell.angle_gamma   90.00
#
_symmetry.space_group_name_H-M   'P 1'
#
loop_
_entity.id
_entity.type
_entity.pdbx_description
1 polymer ?
#
loop_
_entity_poly.entity_id
_entity_poly.type
_entity_poly.pdbx_seq_one_letter_code
_entity_poly.pdbx_strand_id
1 'polypeptide(L)'
;MAIKNKIDYKYRIGMRTLKTALAVVIGLYISYLLDLDSAIFVSIAAVSTMKPSMSESLQDFKKRIFTCVFGVMVGYFFSKISVKEYLEPLIAGLGILLTIYILVVFKMKDMTQLSCIVFVASFCSDSDKFYYATNRIIGTLIGIFVGVLVNYFISSPNVWEDFIRSARSCYRSSNLVLRQVLSGEKVDLSEFNKNLAITTKLYKLLEKEADTPFQYKYNKISREKKIMSLIESISVRLEVVENMDIHKFSQEVSQEALKRYDLKEEPTQDLGVEDRVYNYHIEYILKYMDQLNEEIENIRVK
;
A
#
# COMPACT_ATOMS: atom_id res chain seq x y z
N MET A 1 -11.45 -7.65 44.35
CA MET A 1 -11.01 -7.01 43.10
C MET A 1 -10.86 -8.09 42.04
N ALA A 2 -11.91 -8.37 41.27
CA ALA A 2 -11.91 -9.44 40.28
C ALA A 2 -11.53 -8.86 38.91
N ILE A 3 -10.32 -9.12 38.44
CA ILE A 3 -9.89 -8.80 37.08
C ILE A 3 -10.53 -9.86 36.18
N LYS A 4 -11.71 -9.54 35.65
CA LYS A 4 -12.37 -10.33 34.61
C LYS A 4 -11.62 -10.04 33.30
N ASN A 5 -10.78 -10.97 32.85
CA ASN A 5 -10.12 -10.92 31.53
C ASN A 5 -11.19 -10.79 30.44
N LYS A 6 -11.47 -9.56 30.01
CA LYS A 6 -12.13 -9.26 28.75
C LYS A 6 -11.10 -9.50 27.65
N ILE A 7 -10.99 -10.73 27.16
CA ILE A 7 -10.39 -10.96 25.85
C ILE A 7 -11.35 -10.32 24.84
N ASP A 8 -10.91 -9.23 24.22
CA ASP A 8 -11.69 -8.51 23.23
C ASP A 8 -11.68 -9.32 21.91
N TYR A 9 -12.79 -9.97 21.59
CA TYR A 9 -12.97 -10.81 20.38
C TYR A 9 -12.95 -10.00 19.06
N LYS A 10 -12.65 -8.70 19.11
CA LYS A 10 -12.48 -7.83 17.94
C LYS A 10 -11.23 -8.16 17.09
N TYR A 11 -10.25 -8.88 17.65
CA TYR A 11 -9.03 -9.26 16.94
C TYR A 11 -9.19 -10.62 16.24
N ARG A 12 -9.72 -10.62 15.02
CA ARG A 12 -9.77 -11.82 14.18
C ARG A 12 -8.43 -12.01 13.46
N ILE A 13 -7.91 -13.23 13.45
CA ILE A 13 -6.71 -13.59 12.67
C ILE A 13 -7.08 -13.48 11.19
N GLY A 14 -6.49 -12.51 10.49
CA GLY A 14 -6.71 -12.32 9.07
C GLY A 14 -5.98 -13.37 8.23
N MET A 15 -6.46 -13.58 6.99
CA MET A 15 -5.86 -14.51 6.03
C MET A 15 -4.36 -14.23 5.78
N ARG A 16 -3.97 -12.95 5.80
CA ARG A 16 -2.56 -12.53 5.70
C ARG A 16 -1.70 -13.12 6.81
N THR A 17 -2.19 -13.18 8.03
CA THR A 17 -1.46 -13.74 9.18
C THR A 17 -1.32 -15.25 9.03
N LEU A 18 -2.39 -15.95 8.61
CA LEU A 18 -2.35 -17.40 8.40
C LEU A 18 -1.36 -17.81 7.30
N LYS A 19 -1.38 -17.15 6.14
CA LYS A 19 -0.42 -17.46 5.07
C LYS A 19 1.03 -17.10 5.45
N THR A 20 1.22 -16.04 6.23
CA THR A 20 2.55 -15.71 6.78
C THR A 20 3.07 -16.84 7.67
N ALA A 21 2.24 -17.32 8.61
CA ALA A 21 2.60 -18.43 9.49
C ALA A 21 2.92 -19.70 8.69
N LEU A 22 2.11 -20.02 7.67
CA LEU A 22 2.35 -21.17 6.80
C LEU A 22 3.64 -21.04 5.98
N ALA A 23 3.98 -19.86 5.48
CA ALA A 23 5.26 -19.63 4.80
C ALA A 23 6.47 -19.87 5.72
N VAL A 24 6.37 -19.47 6.99
CA VAL A 24 7.43 -19.75 7.98
C VAL A 24 7.54 -21.24 8.23
N VAL A 25 6.42 -21.94 8.42
CA VAL A 25 6.41 -23.39 8.64
C VAL A 25 7.08 -24.11 7.47
N ILE A 26 6.67 -23.81 6.23
CA ILE A 26 7.26 -24.41 5.02
C ILE A 26 8.75 -24.06 4.91
N GLY A 27 9.11 -22.80 5.16
CA GLY A 27 10.51 -22.36 5.12
C GLY A 27 11.39 -23.10 6.13
N LEU A 28 10.94 -23.26 7.37
CA LEU A 28 11.65 -24.00 8.40
C LEU A 28 11.83 -25.47 8.03
N TYR A 29 10.79 -26.14 7.52
CA TYR A 29 10.93 -27.53 7.07
C TYR A 29 11.96 -27.67 5.95
N ILE A 30 11.97 -26.76 4.97
CA ILE A 30 12.98 -26.76 3.90
C ILE A 30 14.38 -26.49 4.49
N SER A 31 14.50 -25.58 5.46
CA SER A 31 15.76 -25.31 6.15
C SER A 31 16.33 -26.55 6.84
N TYR A 32 15.48 -27.33 7.51
CA TYR A 32 15.88 -28.57 8.18
C TYR A 32 16.24 -29.69 7.19
N LEU A 33 15.52 -29.79 6.07
CA LEU A 33 15.82 -30.78 5.02
C LEU A 33 17.16 -30.52 4.33
N LEU A 34 17.58 -29.25 4.26
CA LEU A 34 18.83 -28.83 3.63
C LEU A 34 19.98 -28.64 4.64
N ASP A 35 19.75 -28.96 5.91
CA ASP A 35 20.71 -28.81 7.01
C ASP A 35 21.33 -27.40 7.08
N LEU A 36 20.49 -26.37 6.91
CA LEU A 36 20.94 -24.98 6.93
C LEU A 36 21.02 -24.45 8.36
N ASP A 37 22.19 -23.94 8.75
CA ASP A 37 22.43 -23.24 10.03
C ASP A 37 21.74 -21.86 10.10
N SER A 38 20.93 -21.50 9.11
CA SER A 38 20.35 -20.17 8.90
C SER A 38 18.82 -20.13 9.01
N ALA A 39 18.19 -21.08 9.71
CA ALA A 39 16.72 -21.20 9.85
C ALA A 39 16.02 -19.90 10.30
N ILE A 40 16.67 -19.11 11.14
CA ILE A 40 16.17 -17.78 11.55
C ILE A 40 16.04 -16.82 10.36
N PHE A 41 16.99 -16.86 9.41
CA PHE A 41 16.99 -15.98 8.25
C PHE A 41 16.01 -16.45 7.19
N VAL A 42 15.80 -17.76 7.05
CA VAL A 42 14.71 -18.32 6.24
C VAL A 42 13.36 -17.78 6.75
N SER A 43 13.14 -17.82 8.06
CA SER A 43 11.91 -17.36 8.69
C SER A 43 11.71 -15.85 8.53
N ILE A 44 12.73 -15.05 8.82
CA ILE A 44 12.68 -13.58 8.65
C ILE A 44 12.36 -13.23 7.19
N ALA A 45 13.01 -13.90 6.24
CA ALA A 45 12.76 -13.70 4.82
C ALA A 45 11.31 -14.06 4.45
N ALA A 46 10.82 -15.24 4.85
CA ALA A 46 9.45 -15.69 4.58
C ALA A 46 8.38 -14.72 5.12
N VAL A 47 8.56 -14.20 6.34
CA VAL A 47 7.65 -13.21 6.93
C VAL A 47 7.71 -11.89 6.17
N SER A 48 8.91 -11.37 5.95
CA SER A 48 9.09 -10.02 5.45
C SER A 48 8.80 -9.86 3.95
N THR A 49 8.78 -10.96 3.20
CA THR A 49 8.37 -11.04 1.79
C THR A 49 6.84 -10.99 1.59
N MET A 50 6.05 -11.13 2.65
CA MET A 50 4.59 -10.99 2.59
C MET A 50 4.20 -9.53 2.30
N LYS A 51 4.00 -9.19 1.02
CA LYS A 51 3.59 -7.84 0.58
C LYS A 51 2.11 -7.79 0.20
N PRO A 52 1.48 -6.60 0.22
CA PRO A 52 0.08 -6.44 -0.15
C PRO A 52 -0.17 -6.46 -1.66
N SER A 53 0.83 -6.71 -2.50
CA SER A 53 0.68 -6.99 -3.93
C SER A 53 1.80 -7.91 -4.42
N MET A 54 1.60 -8.56 -5.56
CA MET A 54 2.64 -9.40 -6.18
C MET A 54 3.77 -8.54 -6.77
N SER A 55 3.41 -7.39 -7.36
CA SER A 55 4.36 -6.44 -7.93
C SER A 55 5.36 -5.95 -6.88
N GLU A 56 4.88 -5.60 -5.68
CA GLU A 56 5.75 -5.23 -4.57
C GLU A 56 6.56 -6.42 -4.04
N SER A 57 6.00 -7.63 -3.96
CA SER A 57 6.76 -8.83 -3.57
C SER A 57 7.96 -9.08 -4.50
N LEU A 58 7.79 -8.93 -5.81
CA LEU A 58 8.86 -9.14 -6.79
C LEU A 58 9.90 -8.00 -6.79
N GLN A 59 9.47 -6.75 -6.62
CA GLN A 59 10.41 -5.63 -6.45
C GLN A 59 11.24 -5.80 -5.18
N ASP A 60 10.60 -6.19 -4.08
CA ASP A 60 11.24 -6.45 -2.79
C ASP A 60 12.22 -7.64 -2.87
N PHE A 61 11.88 -8.71 -3.60
CA PHE A 61 12.77 -9.83 -3.88
C PHE A 61 14.10 -9.39 -4.49
N LYS A 62 14.07 -8.61 -5.57
CA LYS A 62 15.30 -8.11 -6.24
C LYS A 62 16.15 -7.27 -5.29
N LYS A 63 15.51 -6.36 -4.56
CA LYS A 63 16.18 -5.51 -3.57
C LYS A 63 16.83 -6.35 -2.46
N ARG A 64 16.15 -7.40 -1.99
CA ARG A 64 16.65 -8.29 -0.92
C ARG A 64 17.82 -9.14 -1.34
N ILE A 65 17.85 -9.62 -2.57
CA ILE A 65 19.02 -10.35 -3.07
C ILE A 65 20.23 -9.43 -3.04
N PHE A 66 20.07 -8.20 -3.55
CA PHE A 66 21.15 -7.21 -3.55
C PHE A 66 21.61 -6.89 -2.12
N THR A 67 20.71 -6.56 -1.20
CA THR A 67 21.06 -6.22 0.19
C THR A 67 21.61 -7.40 0.97
N CYS A 68 21.06 -8.59 0.69
CA CYS A 68 21.59 -9.92 0.91
C CYS A 68 23.10 -10.01 0.77
N VAL A 69 23.50 -10.00 -0.49
CA VAL A 69 24.88 -10.19 -0.93
C VAL A 69 25.74 -9.01 -0.48
N PHE A 70 25.25 -7.78 -0.62
CA PHE A 70 25.99 -6.59 -0.23
C PHE A 70 26.32 -6.55 1.27
N GLY A 71 25.33 -6.75 2.15
CA GLY A 71 25.53 -6.72 3.59
C GLY A 71 26.50 -7.81 4.07
N VAL A 72 26.40 -9.01 3.49
CA VAL A 72 27.32 -10.12 3.76
C VAL A 72 28.73 -9.78 3.29
N MET A 73 28.90 -9.25 2.07
CA MET A 73 30.22 -8.86 1.55
C MET A 73 30.88 -7.79 2.43
N VAL A 74 30.15 -6.72 2.76
CA VAL A 74 30.68 -5.65 3.61
C VAL A 74 31.03 -6.19 5.00
N GLY A 75 30.16 -7.02 5.59
CA GLY A 75 30.44 -7.66 6.89
C GLY A 75 31.68 -8.54 6.85
N TYR A 76 31.81 -9.37 5.82
CA TYR A 76 32.98 -10.21 5.56
C TYR A 76 34.26 -9.38 5.45
N PHE A 77 34.30 -8.34 4.62
CA PHE A 77 35.49 -7.51 4.44
C PHE A 77 35.88 -6.75 5.71
N PHE A 78 34.92 -6.13 6.40
CA PHE A 78 35.20 -5.40 7.63
C PHE A 78 35.67 -6.32 8.75
N SER A 79 35.15 -7.55 8.82
CA SER A 79 35.58 -8.52 9.82
C SER A 79 37.01 -9.03 9.61
N LYS A 80 37.62 -8.81 8.44
CA LYS A 80 39.05 -9.13 8.20
C LYS A 80 39.99 -8.04 8.69
N ILE A 81 39.47 -6.88 9.08
CA ILE A 81 40.29 -5.78 9.61
C ILE A 81 40.70 -6.15 11.03
N SER A 82 41.92 -6.65 11.18
CA SER A 82 42.48 -6.99 12.49
C SER A 82 42.78 -5.70 13.27
N VAL A 83 42.04 -5.48 14.35
CA VAL A 83 42.27 -4.39 15.32
C VAL A 83 42.31 -4.96 16.74
N LYS A 84 42.69 -4.14 17.72
CA LYS A 84 42.55 -4.52 19.13
C LYS A 84 41.06 -4.65 19.47
N GLU A 85 40.70 -5.60 20.33
CA GLU A 85 39.31 -5.93 20.68
C GLU A 85 38.46 -4.70 21.05
N TYR A 86 39.00 -3.75 21.83
CA TYR A 86 38.29 -2.54 22.23
C TYR A 86 37.98 -1.57 21.05
N LEU A 87 38.63 -1.74 19.90
CA LEU A 87 38.39 -0.97 18.66
C LEU A 87 37.45 -1.69 17.70
N GLU A 88 37.14 -2.97 17.90
CA GLU A 88 36.22 -3.71 17.02
C GLU A 88 34.82 -3.07 16.91
N PRO A 89 34.21 -2.54 17.99
CA PRO A 89 32.94 -1.83 17.88
C PRO A 89 33.02 -0.59 16.98
N LEU A 90 34.19 0.07 16.92
CA LEU A 90 34.42 1.22 16.04
C LEU A 90 34.43 0.78 14.58
N ILE A 91 35.08 -0.34 14.27
CA ILE A 91 35.07 -0.95 12.92
C ILE A 91 33.65 -1.34 12.51
N ALA A 92 32.88 -1.94 13.41
CA ALA A 92 31.46 -2.25 13.16
C ALA A 92 30.65 -0.98 12.85
N GLY A 93 30.85 0.10 13.62
CA GLY A 93 30.19 1.39 13.41
C GLY A 93 30.52 2.00 12.04
N LEU A 94 31.79 1.98 11.64
CA LEU A 94 32.23 2.42 10.31
C LEU A 94 31.60 1.59 9.19
N GLY A 95 31.50 0.27 9.37
CA GLY A 95 30.87 -0.63 8.40
C GLY A 95 29.37 -0.37 8.25
N ILE A 96 28.66 -0.07 9.35
CA ILE A 96 27.27 0.37 9.31
C ILE A 96 27.16 1.71 8.56
N LEU A 97 28.00 2.69 8.87
CA LEU A 97 27.97 4.00 8.20
C LEU A 97 28.16 3.85 6.69
N LEU A 98 29.14 3.05 6.26
CA LEU A 98 29.38 2.75 4.86
C LEU A 98 28.17 2.04 4.22
N THR A 99 27.62 1.04 4.91
CA THR A 99 26.43 0.30 4.44
C THR A 99 25.24 1.24 4.22
N ILE A 100 24.96 2.12 5.17
CA ILE A 100 23.87 3.11 5.07
C ILE A 100 24.13 4.07 3.91
N TYR A 101 25.35 4.63 3.82
CA TYR A 101 25.71 5.57 2.76
C TYR A 101 25.49 4.97 1.37
N ILE A 102 25.98 3.75 1.16
CA ILE A 102 25.83 3.06 -0.12
C ILE A 102 24.35 2.83 -0.45
N LEU A 103 23.53 2.37 0.50
CA LEU A 103 22.10 2.16 0.24
C LEU A 103 21.34 3.46 -0.05
N VAL A 104 21.76 4.58 0.54
CA VAL A 104 21.23 5.90 0.20
C VAL A 104 21.57 6.27 -1.24
N VAL A 105 22.82 6.05 -1.67
CA VAL A 105 23.28 6.31 -3.05
C VAL A 105 22.49 5.46 -4.06
N PHE A 106 22.26 4.18 -3.76
CA PHE A 106 21.46 3.27 -4.59
C PHE A 106 19.93 3.50 -4.50
N LYS A 107 19.46 4.51 -3.75
CA LYS A 107 18.03 4.80 -3.51
C LYS A 107 17.25 3.61 -2.91
N MET A 108 17.92 2.79 -2.09
CA MET A 108 17.38 1.61 -1.40
C MET A 108 17.21 1.84 0.11
N LYS A 109 16.78 3.05 0.49
CA LYS A 109 16.63 3.46 1.90
C LYS A 109 15.69 2.56 2.69
N ASP A 110 14.69 1.98 2.03
CA ASP A 110 13.73 1.03 2.62
C ASP A 110 14.37 -0.28 3.09
N MET A 111 15.56 -0.62 2.60
CA MET A 111 16.30 -1.84 2.96
C MET A 111 17.38 -1.61 4.02
N THR A 112 17.58 -0.37 4.48
CA THR A 112 18.69 0.01 5.37
C THR A 112 18.74 -0.84 6.64
N GLN A 113 17.61 -0.98 7.34
CA GLN A 113 17.55 -1.78 8.58
C GLN A 113 17.95 -3.24 8.33
N LEU A 114 17.42 -3.85 7.27
CA LEU A 114 17.72 -5.23 6.93
C LEU A 114 19.20 -5.43 6.59
N SER A 115 19.77 -4.55 5.76
CA SER A 115 21.19 -4.61 5.39
C SER A 115 22.12 -4.45 6.59
N CYS A 116 21.80 -3.55 7.53
CA CYS A 116 22.58 -3.39 8.76
C CYS A 116 22.53 -4.64 9.62
N ILE A 117 21.36 -5.28 9.76
CA ILE A 117 21.23 -6.56 10.48
C ILE A 117 22.08 -7.66 9.82
N VAL A 118 22.05 -7.72 8.48
CA VAL A 118 22.87 -8.68 7.71
C VAL A 118 24.36 -8.41 7.91
N PHE A 119 24.78 -7.14 7.81
CA PHE A 119 26.15 -6.72 8.04
C PHE A 119 26.64 -7.12 9.43
N VAL A 120 25.93 -6.71 10.49
CA VAL A 120 26.34 -6.98 11.88
C VAL A 120 26.42 -8.48 12.13
N ALA A 121 25.42 -9.24 11.69
CA ALA A 121 25.41 -10.68 11.86
C ALA A 121 26.55 -11.39 11.11
N SER A 122 26.97 -10.87 9.96
CA SER A 122 28.14 -11.37 9.22
C SER A 122 29.47 -10.90 9.82
N PHE A 123 29.52 -9.69 10.41
CA PHE A 123 30.71 -9.14 11.03
C PHE A 123 31.05 -9.84 12.35
N CYS A 124 30.03 -10.14 13.17
CA CYS A 124 30.15 -10.78 14.48
C CYS A 124 30.07 -12.32 14.43
N SER A 125 30.07 -12.94 13.24
CA SER A 125 29.99 -14.41 13.15
C SER A 125 31.31 -15.06 13.54
N ASP A 126 31.27 -15.95 14.53
CA ASP A 126 32.40 -16.80 14.94
C ASP A 126 32.63 -17.99 14.00
N SER A 127 31.61 -18.37 13.21
CA SER A 127 31.73 -19.44 12.22
C SER A 127 32.57 -19.00 11.01
N ASP A 128 33.02 -19.98 10.21
CA ASP A 128 33.73 -19.68 8.96
C ASP A 128 32.90 -18.68 8.13
N LYS A 129 33.50 -17.52 7.86
CA LYS A 129 32.77 -16.37 7.36
C LYS A 129 32.24 -16.60 5.95
N PHE A 130 32.88 -17.47 5.17
CA PHE A 130 32.43 -17.87 3.85
C PHE A 130 31.27 -18.86 3.94
N TYR A 131 31.39 -19.86 4.83
CA TYR A 131 30.32 -20.81 5.13
C TYR A 131 29.06 -20.11 5.65
N TYR A 132 29.22 -19.16 6.58
CA TYR A 132 28.14 -18.33 7.10
C TYR A 132 27.46 -17.51 5.99
N ALA A 133 28.28 -16.84 5.17
CA ALA A 133 27.82 -16.04 4.04
C ALA A 133 26.94 -16.85 3.08
N THR A 134 27.41 -18.04 2.70
CA THR A 134 26.68 -18.91 1.78
C THR A 134 25.38 -19.42 2.40
N ASN A 135 25.42 -19.92 3.64
CA ASN A 135 24.22 -20.35 4.38
C ASN A 135 23.18 -19.23 4.52
N ARG A 136 23.64 -18.00 4.78
CA ARG A 136 22.80 -16.81 4.90
C ARG A 136 22.11 -16.48 3.58
N ILE A 137 22.84 -16.48 2.47
CA ILE A 137 22.30 -16.19 1.14
C ILE A 137 21.28 -17.25 0.74
N ILE A 138 21.63 -18.54 0.87
CA ILE A 138 20.74 -19.66 0.52
C ILE A 138 19.46 -19.62 1.37
N GLY A 139 19.59 -19.48 2.69
CA GLY A 139 18.44 -19.42 3.59
C GLY A 139 17.51 -18.25 3.29
N THR A 140 18.08 -17.07 3.02
CA THR A 140 17.29 -15.89 2.63
C THR A 140 16.57 -16.11 1.30
N LEU A 141 17.24 -16.69 0.30
CA LEU A 141 16.63 -17.01 -1.00
C LEU A 141 15.46 -17.99 -0.86
N ILE A 142 15.63 -19.05 -0.08
CA ILE A 142 14.56 -20.02 0.20
C ILE A 142 13.38 -19.34 0.89
N GLY A 143 13.65 -18.56 1.93
CA GLY A 143 12.59 -17.85 2.65
C GLY A 143 11.81 -16.90 1.75
N ILE A 144 12.50 -16.14 0.88
CA ILE A 144 11.82 -15.28 -0.09
C ILE A 144 11.02 -16.12 -1.08
N PHE A 145 11.60 -17.20 -1.63
CA PHE A 145 10.94 -18.05 -2.62
C PHE A 145 9.65 -18.67 -2.05
N VAL A 146 9.73 -19.28 -0.87
CA VAL A 146 8.57 -19.82 -0.15
C VAL A 146 7.56 -18.72 0.16
N GLY A 147 8.02 -17.57 0.63
CA GLY A 147 7.17 -16.42 0.93
C GLY A 147 6.39 -15.96 -0.29
N VAL A 148 7.03 -15.83 -1.45
CA VAL A 148 6.39 -15.45 -2.72
C VAL A 148 5.38 -16.51 -3.16
N LEU A 149 5.76 -17.80 -3.15
CA LEU A 149 4.87 -18.88 -3.56
C LEU A 149 3.61 -18.96 -2.68
N VAL A 150 3.78 -18.89 -1.37
CA VAL A 150 2.67 -18.91 -0.41
C VAL A 150 1.80 -17.66 -0.56
N ASN A 151 2.41 -16.50 -0.78
CA ASN A 151 1.68 -15.25 -1.03
C ASN A 151 0.82 -15.34 -2.30
N TYR A 152 1.33 -16.02 -3.34
CA TYR A 152 0.65 -16.21 -4.61
C TYR A 152 -0.49 -17.25 -4.53
N PHE A 153 -0.20 -18.46 -4.03
CA PHE A 153 -1.12 -19.59 -4.12
C PHE A 153 -2.24 -19.60 -3.08
N ILE A 154 -2.02 -19.08 -1.87
CA ILE A 154 -3.02 -19.20 -0.79
C ILE A 154 -4.08 -18.12 -0.88
N SER A 155 -3.64 -16.88 -1.03
CA SER A 155 -4.52 -15.72 -1.14
C SER A 155 -3.70 -14.58 -1.73
N SER A 156 -3.65 -14.54 -3.07
CA SER A 156 -3.13 -13.36 -3.76
C SER A 156 -3.88 -12.14 -3.23
N PRO A 157 -3.17 -11.07 -2.81
CA PRO A 157 -3.82 -9.81 -2.48
C PRO A 157 -4.73 -9.39 -3.65
N ASN A 158 -5.99 -9.08 -3.36
CA ASN A 158 -6.96 -8.68 -4.38
C ASN A 158 -7.01 -7.15 -4.45
N VAL A 159 -5.93 -6.56 -4.97
CA VAL A 159 -5.77 -5.10 -5.08
C VAL A 159 -6.95 -4.46 -5.82
N TRP A 160 -7.45 -5.13 -6.86
CA TRP A 160 -8.62 -4.68 -7.60
C TRP A 160 -9.86 -4.56 -6.72
N GLU A 161 -10.09 -5.55 -5.86
CA GLU A 161 -11.25 -5.55 -5.00
C GLU A 161 -11.18 -4.46 -3.94
N ASP A 162 -10.00 -4.26 -3.36
CA ASP A 162 -9.75 -3.16 -2.44
C ASP A 162 -9.93 -1.80 -3.13
N PHE A 163 -9.47 -1.66 -4.39
CA PHE A 163 -9.70 -0.48 -5.21
C PHE A 163 -11.20 -0.22 -5.43
N ILE A 164 -11.99 -1.21 -5.83
CA ILE A 164 -13.44 -1.06 -6.03
C ILE A 164 -14.15 -0.68 -4.73
N ARG A 165 -13.79 -1.30 -3.60
CA ARG A 165 -14.34 -0.91 -2.29
C ARG A 165 -13.99 0.54 -1.95
N SER A 166 -12.75 0.96 -2.19
CA SER A 166 -12.30 2.34 -1.96
C SER A 166 -13.00 3.35 -2.88
N ALA A 167 -13.21 3.00 -4.15
CA ALA A 167 -13.97 3.82 -5.10
C ALA A 167 -15.43 4.01 -4.67
N ARG A 168 -16.06 2.97 -4.10
CA ARG A 168 -17.40 3.10 -3.48
C ARG A 168 -17.39 4.00 -2.26
N SER A 169 -16.34 3.96 -1.45
CA SER A 169 -16.18 4.89 -0.33
C SER A 169 -16.04 6.33 -0.83
N CYS A 170 -15.25 6.58 -1.89
CA CYS A 170 -15.18 7.89 -2.55
C CYS A 170 -16.58 8.36 -2.98
N TYR A 171 -17.32 7.54 -3.73
CA TYR A 171 -18.69 7.85 -4.16
C TYR A 171 -19.60 8.24 -2.98
N ARG A 172 -19.60 7.43 -1.90
CA ARG A 172 -20.41 7.74 -0.70
C ARG A 172 -20.00 9.05 -0.05
N SER A 173 -18.71 9.28 0.15
CA SER A 173 -18.21 10.54 0.73
C SER A 173 -18.50 11.74 -0.19
N SER A 174 -18.41 11.59 -1.51
CA SER A 174 -18.79 12.65 -2.47
C SER A 174 -20.27 12.98 -2.40
N ASN A 175 -21.15 11.99 -2.24
CA ASN A 175 -22.58 12.23 -2.03
C ASN A 175 -22.85 13.01 -0.73
N LEU A 176 -22.11 12.74 0.34
CA LEU A 176 -22.23 13.49 1.60
C LEU A 176 -21.81 14.94 1.43
N VAL A 177 -20.65 15.17 0.79
CA VAL A 177 -20.15 16.52 0.50
C VAL A 177 -21.14 17.28 -0.39
N LEU A 178 -21.65 16.64 -1.45
CA LEU A 178 -22.59 17.27 -2.36
C LEU A 178 -23.92 17.61 -1.66
N ARG A 179 -24.37 16.78 -0.73
CA ARG A 179 -25.52 17.11 0.12
C ARG A 179 -25.26 18.35 0.98
N GLN A 180 -24.08 18.46 1.60
CA GLN A 180 -23.70 19.63 2.42
C GLN A 180 -23.69 20.91 1.59
N VAL A 181 -23.08 20.85 0.39
CA VAL A 181 -23.06 21.96 -0.58
C VAL A 181 -24.48 22.41 -0.90
N LEU A 182 -25.37 21.47 -1.25
CA LEU A 182 -26.73 21.78 -1.66
C LEU A 182 -27.62 22.26 -0.50
N SER A 183 -27.35 21.84 0.74
CA SER A 183 -28.11 22.27 1.92
C SER A 183 -27.58 23.57 2.55
N GLY A 184 -26.52 24.18 1.99
CA GLY A 184 -25.84 25.33 2.59
C GLY A 184 -25.19 25.02 3.95
N GLU A 185 -24.91 23.74 4.22
CA GLU A 185 -24.18 23.35 5.42
C GLU A 185 -22.68 23.60 5.23
N LYS A 186 -21.93 23.64 6.35
CA LYS A 186 -20.47 23.68 6.28
C LYS A 186 -19.95 22.43 5.55
N VAL A 187 -19.27 22.66 4.44
CA VAL A 187 -18.63 21.61 3.64
C VAL A 187 -17.44 21.02 4.39
N ASP A 188 -17.34 19.69 4.43
CA ASP A 188 -16.20 18.95 4.98
C ASP A 188 -15.65 17.93 3.97
N LEU A 189 -14.53 18.27 3.33
CA LEU A 189 -13.83 17.39 2.39
C LEU A 189 -12.91 16.37 3.07
N SER A 190 -12.77 16.35 4.40
CA SER A 190 -11.75 15.56 5.09
C SER A 190 -11.89 14.05 4.83
N GLU A 191 -13.10 13.51 4.90
CA GLU A 191 -13.36 12.10 4.62
C GLU A 191 -13.16 11.76 3.14
N PHE A 192 -13.64 12.61 2.24
CA PHE A 192 -13.48 12.44 0.80
C PHE A 192 -11.99 12.44 0.40
N ASN A 193 -11.21 13.40 0.88
CA ASN A 193 -9.78 13.53 0.59
C ASN A 193 -8.99 12.33 1.12
N LYS A 194 -9.35 11.81 2.29
CA LYS A 194 -8.77 10.58 2.83
C LYS A 194 -9.08 9.37 1.92
N ASN A 195 -10.34 9.21 1.49
CA ASN A 195 -10.74 8.13 0.59
C ASN A 195 -10.05 8.25 -0.78
N LEU A 196 -9.95 9.46 -1.32
CA LEU A 196 -9.23 9.77 -2.56
C LEU A 196 -7.77 9.32 -2.48
N ALA A 197 -7.05 9.69 -1.41
CA ALA A 197 -5.65 9.31 -1.24
C ALA A 197 -5.45 7.79 -1.20
N ILE A 198 -6.37 7.05 -0.55
CA ILE A 198 -6.35 5.59 -0.51
C ILE A 198 -6.64 5.01 -1.90
N THR A 199 -7.69 5.49 -2.58
CA THR A 199 -8.08 5.03 -3.92
C THR A 199 -6.97 5.27 -4.95
N THR A 200 -6.34 6.45 -4.95
CA THR A 200 -5.19 6.78 -5.82
C THR A 200 -4.01 5.85 -5.57
N LYS A 201 -3.73 5.51 -4.31
CA LYS A 201 -2.66 4.57 -3.96
C LYS A 201 -2.97 3.16 -4.49
N LEU A 202 -4.20 2.70 -4.34
CA LEU A 202 -4.65 1.39 -4.82
C LEU A 202 -4.67 1.31 -6.34
N TYR A 203 -5.09 2.38 -7.04
CA TYR A 203 -5.05 2.45 -8.50
C TYR A 203 -3.62 2.33 -9.04
N LYS A 204 -2.66 3.09 -8.47
CA LYS A 204 -1.24 2.98 -8.84
C LYS A 204 -0.67 1.59 -8.58
N LEU A 205 -1.16 0.91 -7.55
CA LEU A 205 -0.77 -0.47 -7.25
C LEU A 205 -1.33 -1.44 -8.29
N LEU A 206 -2.59 -1.23 -8.69
CA LEU A 206 -3.27 -2.00 -9.72
C LEU A 206 -2.60 -1.85 -11.10
N GLU A 207 -2.19 -0.63 -11.47
CA GLU A 207 -1.40 -0.37 -12.69
C GLU A 207 -0.11 -1.21 -12.71
N LYS A 208 0.62 -1.23 -11.59
CA LYS A 208 1.84 -2.06 -11.47
C LYS A 208 1.54 -3.56 -11.51
N GLU A 209 0.43 -3.99 -10.93
CA GLU A 209 -0.02 -5.39 -10.96
C GLU A 209 -0.37 -5.84 -12.39
N ALA A 210 -0.97 -4.97 -13.20
CA ALA A 210 -1.27 -5.25 -14.61
C ALA A 210 -0.01 -5.58 -15.44
N ASP A 211 1.12 -4.92 -15.15
CA ASP A 211 2.40 -5.15 -15.82
C ASP A 211 3.20 -6.34 -15.23
N THR A 212 2.67 -7.00 -14.18
CA THR A 212 3.42 -8.03 -13.43
C THR A 212 3.24 -9.43 -14.05
N PRO A 213 4.34 -10.21 -14.22
CA PRO A 213 4.25 -11.59 -14.71
C PRO A 213 3.28 -12.44 -13.88
N PHE A 214 2.55 -13.35 -14.54
CA PHE A 214 1.58 -14.28 -13.93
C PHE A 214 0.30 -13.63 -13.36
N GLN A 215 0.07 -12.33 -13.60
CA GLN A 215 -1.19 -11.64 -13.27
C GLN A 215 -2.02 -11.24 -14.51
N TYR A 216 -2.16 -12.18 -15.46
CA TYR A 216 -2.96 -12.03 -16.70
C TYR A 216 -4.43 -11.60 -16.49
N LYS A 217 -4.95 -11.66 -15.26
CA LYS A 217 -6.30 -11.22 -14.90
C LYS A 217 -6.49 -9.70 -15.03
N TYR A 218 -5.42 -8.90 -15.00
CA TYR A 218 -5.49 -7.43 -15.01
C TYR A 218 -5.06 -6.80 -16.35
N ASN A 219 -4.96 -7.58 -17.43
CA ASN A 219 -4.37 -7.15 -18.70
C ASN A 219 -5.11 -6.01 -19.43
N LYS A 220 -6.27 -5.56 -18.92
CA LYS A 220 -7.04 -4.41 -19.42
C LYS A 220 -7.75 -3.69 -18.27
N ILE A 221 -7.05 -2.79 -17.57
CA ILE A 221 -7.61 -1.93 -16.50
C ILE A 221 -8.37 -0.70 -17.03
N SER A 222 -9.02 -0.80 -18.20
CA SER A 222 -9.66 0.35 -18.86
C SER A 222 -10.83 0.90 -18.05
N ARG A 223 -11.57 0.03 -17.36
CA ARG A 223 -12.71 0.41 -16.52
C ARG A 223 -12.22 1.14 -15.27
N GLU A 224 -11.18 0.63 -14.65
CA GLU A 224 -10.58 1.17 -13.43
C GLU A 224 -9.93 2.52 -13.69
N LYS A 225 -9.29 2.69 -14.86
CA LYS A 225 -8.83 3.99 -15.34
C LYS A 225 -9.98 4.99 -15.50
N LYS A 226 -11.12 4.56 -16.04
CA LYS A 226 -12.32 5.40 -16.16
C LYS A 226 -12.85 5.79 -14.77
N ILE A 227 -12.99 4.83 -13.84
CA ILE A 227 -13.38 5.08 -12.45
C ILE A 227 -12.47 6.12 -11.80
N MET A 228 -11.15 5.94 -11.90
CA MET A 228 -10.18 6.88 -11.32
C MET A 228 -10.32 8.28 -11.91
N SER A 229 -10.45 8.39 -13.24
CA SER A 229 -10.62 9.69 -13.91
C SER A 229 -11.90 10.42 -13.51
N LEU A 230 -12.98 9.70 -13.24
CA LEU A 230 -14.24 10.27 -12.74
C LEU A 230 -14.06 10.79 -11.31
N ILE A 231 -13.42 10.01 -10.44
CA ILE A 231 -13.13 10.41 -9.05
C ILE A 231 -12.23 11.66 -9.00
N GLU A 232 -11.17 11.72 -9.81
CA GLU A 232 -10.31 12.91 -9.91
C GLU A 232 -11.09 14.13 -10.41
N SER A 233 -11.94 13.93 -11.42
CA SER A 233 -12.79 15.01 -11.95
C SER A 233 -13.80 15.53 -10.93
N ILE A 234 -14.35 14.65 -10.09
CA ILE A 234 -15.23 15.03 -8.97
C ILE A 234 -14.42 15.80 -7.92
N SER A 235 -13.22 15.33 -7.56
CA SER A 235 -12.34 15.98 -6.56
C SER A 235 -12.06 17.43 -6.91
N VAL A 236 -11.57 17.67 -8.13
CA VAL A 236 -11.23 19.02 -8.60
C VAL A 236 -12.44 19.95 -8.53
N ARG A 237 -13.63 19.46 -8.87
CA ARG A 237 -14.84 20.27 -8.86
C ARG A 237 -15.37 20.52 -7.46
N LEU A 238 -15.28 19.55 -6.56
CA LEU A 238 -15.64 19.72 -5.15
C LEU A 238 -14.75 20.77 -4.47
N GLU A 239 -13.45 20.75 -4.74
CA GLU A 239 -12.52 21.77 -4.26
C GLU A 239 -12.88 23.17 -4.80
N VAL A 240 -13.23 23.29 -6.09
CA VAL A 240 -13.68 24.57 -6.65
C VAL A 240 -14.95 25.06 -5.95
N VAL A 241 -15.96 24.19 -5.82
CA VAL A 241 -17.24 24.52 -5.18
C VAL A 241 -17.07 24.95 -3.72
N GLU A 242 -16.22 24.25 -2.95
CA GLU A 242 -15.91 24.62 -1.56
C GLU A 242 -15.28 26.01 -1.45
N ASN A 243 -14.45 26.39 -2.43
CA ASN A 243 -13.77 27.69 -2.44
C ASN A 243 -14.63 28.83 -3.01
N MET A 244 -15.82 28.53 -3.53
CA MET A 244 -16.78 29.53 -4.00
C MET A 244 -17.81 29.81 -2.91
N ASP A 245 -17.83 31.04 -2.38
CA ASP A 245 -18.81 31.47 -1.37
C ASP A 245 -20.16 31.83 -2.02
N ILE A 246 -20.79 30.85 -2.68
CA ILE A 246 -21.99 31.03 -3.50
C ILE A 246 -23.01 29.95 -3.14
N HIS A 247 -24.27 30.36 -2.97
CA HIS A 247 -25.36 29.48 -2.55
C HIS A 247 -26.64 29.72 -3.37
N LYS A 248 -26.49 30.16 -4.63
CA LYS A 248 -27.60 30.36 -5.56
C LYS A 248 -27.64 29.22 -6.57
N PHE A 249 -28.78 28.54 -6.64
CA PHE A 249 -28.93 27.36 -7.48
C PHE A 249 -29.76 27.66 -8.73
N SER A 250 -29.36 27.05 -9.85
CA SER A 250 -30.13 27.01 -11.09
C SER A 250 -31.36 26.12 -10.91
N GLN A 251 -32.32 26.25 -11.83
CA GLN A 251 -33.51 25.40 -11.82
C GLN A 251 -33.14 23.91 -11.94
N GLU A 252 -32.14 23.59 -12.76
CA GLU A 252 -31.63 22.24 -12.96
C GLU A 252 -31.02 21.68 -11.67
N VAL A 253 -30.18 22.45 -10.98
CA VAL A 253 -29.54 22.02 -9.73
C VAL A 253 -30.57 21.85 -8.62
N SER A 254 -31.51 22.78 -8.45
CA SER A 254 -32.59 22.66 -7.46
C SER A 254 -33.45 21.42 -7.69
N GLN A 255 -33.75 21.07 -8.95
CA GLN A 255 -34.51 19.86 -9.27
C GLN A 255 -33.75 18.58 -8.90
N GLU A 256 -32.44 18.54 -9.18
CA GLU A 256 -31.64 17.37 -8.86
C GLU A 256 -31.39 17.24 -7.35
N ALA A 257 -31.29 18.36 -6.63
CA ALA A 257 -31.22 18.39 -5.17
C ALA A 257 -32.48 17.77 -4.54
N LEU A 258 -33.66 18.16 -5.03
CA LEU A 258 -34.94 17.58 -4.59
C LEU A 258 -35.01 16.09 -4.91
N LYS A 259 -34.65 15.69 -6.13
CA LYS A 259 -34.74 14.31 -6.60
C LYS A 259 -33.80 13.35 -5.87
N ARG A 260 -32.56 13.76 -5.59
CA ARG A 260 -31.53 12.89 -4.98
C ARG A 260 -31.52 12.93 -3.45
N TYR A 261 -31.80 14.08 -2.87
CA TYR A 261 -31.57 14.34 -1.45
C TYR A 261 -32.82 14.79 -0.69
N ASP A 262 -33.96 14.97 -1.38
CA ASP A 262 -35.20 15.53 -0.81
C ASP A 262 -34.98 16.95 -0.24
N LEU A 263 -34.08 17.72 -0.87
CA LEU A 263 -33.78 19.11 -0.51
C LEU A 263 -34.59 20.07 -1.39
N LYS A 264 -35.36 20.96 -0.76
CA LYS A 264 -36.14 21.99 -1.45
C LYS A 264 -35.37 23.30 -1.51
N GLU A 265 -34.61 23.46 -2.59
CA GLU A 265 -33.88 24.70 -2.88
C GLU A 265 -34.70 25.61 -3.80
N GLU A 266 -34.86 26.89 -3.45
CA GLU A 266 -35.52 27.87 -4.32
C GLU A 266 -34.60 28.27 -5.48
N PRO A 267 -34.98 27.99 -6.75
CA PRO A 267 -34.13 28.30 -7.88
C PRO A 267 -34.08 29.81 -8.14
N THR A 268 -32.91 30.32 -8.49
CA THR A 268 -32.72 31.72 -8.86
C THR A 268 -32.74 31.89 -10.38
N GLN A 269 -33.62 32.77 -10.89
CA GLN A 269 -33.77 33.01 -12.34
C GLN A 269 -32.66 33.89 -12.94
N ASP A 270 -32.10 34.82 -12.15
CA ASP A 270 -31.05 35.75 -12.60
C ASP A 270 -29.71 35.40 -11.94
N LEU A 271 -28.94 34.55 -12.61
CA LEU A 271 -27.63 34.09 -12.13
C LEU A 271 -26.50 34.97 -12.67
N GLY A 272 -25.68 35.49 -11.75
CA GLY A 272 -24.44 36.17 -12.08
C GLY A 272 -23.44 35.27 -12.80
N VAL A 273 -22.28 35.82 -13.18
CA VAL A 273 -21.21 35.03 -13.84
C VAL A 273 -20.70 33.94 -12.89
N GLU A 274 -20.42 34.31 -11.64
CA GLU A 274 -19.90 33.39 -10.64
C GLU A 274 -20.93 32.32 -10.26
N ASP A 275 -22.20 32.71 -10.12
CA ASP A 275 -23.33 31.80 -9.88
C ASP A 275 -23.43 30.74 -10.99
N ARG A 276 -23.28 31.13 -12.26
CA ARG A 276 -23.29 30.20 -13.40
C ARG A 276 -22.12 29.23 -13.38
N VAL A 277 -20.92 29.69 -13.02
CA VAL A 277 -19.75 28.82 -12.88
C VAL A 277 -19.96 27.82 -11.75
N TYR A 278 -20.47 28.27 -10.61
CA TYR A 278 -20.78 27.43 -9.46
C TYR A 278 -21.76 26.30 -9.81
N ASN A 279 -22.88 26.64 -10.45
CA ASN A 279 -23.87 25.66 -10.91
C ASN A 279 -23.28 24.70 -11.95
N TYR A 280 -22.47 25.20 -12.90
CA TYR A 280 -21.77 24.36 -13.86
C TYR A 280 -20.89 23.29 -13.17
N HIS A 281 -20.19 23.64 -12.09
CA HIS A 281 -19.40 22.66 -11.35
C HIS A 281 -20.29 21.60 -10.69
N ILE A 282 -21.39 22.02 -10.05
CA ILE A 282 -22.35 21.11 -9.40
C ILE A 282 -23.00 20.14 -10.40
N GLU A 283 -23.49 20.64 -11.52
CA GLU A 283 -24.12 19.81 -12.57
C GLU A 283 -23.16 18.72 -13.09
N TYR A 284 -21.89 19.07 -13.28
CA TYR A 284 -20.90 18.09 -13.71
C TYR A 284 -20.50 17.12 -12.61
N ILE A 285 -20.49 17.53 -11.34
CA ILE A 285 -20.31 16.59 -10.22
C ILE A 285 -21.45 15.58 -10.24
N LEU A 286 -22.71 16.03 -10.33
CA LEU A 286 -23.90 15.16 -10.40
C LEU A 286 -23.79 14.16 -11.56
N LYS A 287 -23.44 14.65 -12.75
CA LYS A 287 -23.23 13.82 -13.95
C LYS A 287 -22.13 12.78 -13.78
N TYR A 288 -20.97 13.18 -13.23
CA TYR A 288 -19.85 12.26 -13.01
C TYR A 288 -20.13 11.26 -11.90
N MET A 289 -20.91 11.65 -10.89
CA MET A 289 -21.40 10.74 -9.86
C MET A 289 -22.29 9.65 -10.44
N ASP A 290 -23.18 9.98 -11.38
CA ASP A 290 -24.03 8.98 -12.05
C ASP A 290 -23.19 7.98 -12.85
N GLN A 291 -22.25 8.49 -13.67
CA GLN A 291 -21.34 7.65 -14.43
C GLN A 291 -20.46 6.79 -13.51
N LEU A 292 -19.99 7.34 -12.39
CA LEU A 292 -19.20 6.60 -11.42
C LEU A 292 -20.04 5.48 -10.79
N ASN A 293 -21.29 5.75 -10.44
CA ASN A 293 -22.20 4.75 -9.90
C ASN A 293 -22.43 3.60 -10.89
N GLU A 294 -22.72 3.89 -12.16
CA GLU A 294 -22.86 2.88 -13.22
C GLU A 294 -21.62 1.98 -13.34
N GLU A 295 -20.43 2.56 -13.16
CA GLU A 295 -19.18 1.82 -13.22
C GLU A 295 -18.93 0.93 -11.99
N ILE A 296 -19.47 1.25 -10.81
CA ILE A 296 -19.15 0.52 -9.57
C ILE A 296 -20.29 -0.35 -9.01
N GLU A 297 -21.56 -0.05 -9.34
CA GLU A 297 -22.74 -0.66 -8.72
C GLU A 297 -22.89 -2.14 -9.09
N ASN A 298 -22.66 -2.47 -10.37
CA ASN A 298 -22.81 -3.84 -10.89
C ASN A 298 -21.63 -4.77 -10.57
N ILE A 299 -20.61 -4.30 -9.85
CA ILE A 299 -19.42 -5.09 -9.57
C ILE A 299 -19.64 -6.00 -8.35
N ARG A 300 -19.60 -7.33 -8.55
CA ARG A 300 -19.59 -8.29 -7.43
C ARG A 300 -18.19 -8.41 -6.84
N VAL A 301 -18.03 -7.82 -5.66
CA VAL A 301 -16.89 -7.94 -4.73
C VAL A 301 -17.13 -9.19 -3.86
N LYS A 302 -16.10 -9.99 -3.56
CA LYS A 302 -16.22 -11.29 -2.87
C LYS A 302 -16.08 -11.18 -1.35
#